data_AF-A0AAW7AJE1-F1
#
_entry.id   AF-A0AAW7AJE1-F1
#
_cell.length_a   1.000
_cell.length_b   1.000
_cell.length_c   1.000
_cell.angle_alpha   90.00
_cell.angle_beta   90.00
_cell.angle_gamma   90.00
#
_symmetry.space_group_name_H-M   'P 1'
#
loop_
_entity.id
_entity.type
_entity.pdbx_description
1 polymer ?
#
loop_
_entity_poly.entity_id
_entity_poly.type
_entity_poly.pdbx_seq_one_letter_code
_entity_poly.pdbx_strand_id
1 'polypeptide(L)'
;ITIENLNQLSTNLDNIQKDKPITINYSNQYKKRDSSYWRDLAFGVGEGERNQALASISGYLLRRYVEPELVYGLVSAWAMNCSPPIEQEEVNKTFISILNKHKRNTKKGVKK
;
A
#
# COMPACT_ATOMS: atom_id res chain seq x y z
N ILE A 1 -15.70 41.94 1.20
CA ILE A 1 -15.38 41.40 -0.14
C ILE A 1 -16.66 41.48 -0.96
N THR A 2 -16.65 42.18 -2.09
CA THR A 2 -17.84 42.34 -2.95
C THR A 2 -18.06 41.11 -3.83
N ILE A 3 -19.28 40.89 -4.28
CA ILE A 3 -19.64 39.81 -5.21
C ILE A 3 -18.83 39.93 -6.52
N GLU A 4 -18.54 41.14 -6.93
CA GLU A 4 -17.70 41.44 -8.10
C GLU A 4 -16.25 40.95 -7.92
N ASN A 5 -15.67 41.12 -6.73
CA ASN A 5 -14.35 40.58 -6.40
C ASN A 5 -14.34 39.04 -6.42
N LEU A 6 -15.43 38.39 -6.00
CA LEU A 6 -15.55 36.92 -6.05
C LEU A 6 -15.63 36.41 -7.48
N ASN A 7 -16.39 37.09 -8.34
CA ASN A 7 -16.54 36.72 -9.75
C ASN A 7 -15.23 36.90 -10.52
N GLN A 8 -14.49 37.98 -10.23
CA GLN A 8 -13.15 38.21 -10.81
C GLN A 8 -12.15 37.15 -10.34
N LEU A 9 -12.19 36.73 -9.07
CA LEU A 9 -11.31 35.66 -8.58
C LEU A 9 -11.64 34.31 -9.21
N SER A 10 -12.93 33.97 -9.37
CA SER A 10 -13.38 32.72 -10.00
C SER A 10 -12.92 32.64 -11.45
N THR A 11 -13.17 33.69 -12.24
CA THR A 11 -12.77 33.73 -13.66
C THR A 11 -11.26 33.64 -13.84
N ASN A 12 -10.47 34.25 -12.95
CA ASN A 12 -9.01 34.12 -13.00
C ASN A 12 -8.53 32.70 -12.67
N LEU A 13 -9.15 31.99 -11.72
CA LEU A 13 -8.84 30.58 -11.43
C LEU A 13 -9.14 29.67 -12.63
N ASP A 14 -10.31 29.84 -13.24
CA ASP A 14 -10.75 29.03 -14.39
C ASP A 14 -9.82 29.20 -15.60
N ASN A 15 -9.26 30.40 -15.79
CA ASN A 15 -8.32 30.70 -16.87
C ASN A 15 -6.90 30.17 -16.61
N ILE A 16 -6.47 30.04 -15.36
CA ILE A 16 -5.15 29.48 -15.00
C ILE A 16 -5.13 27.95 -15.16
N GLN A 17 -6.28 27.30 -15.05
CA GLN A 17 -6.39 25.85 -14.93
C GLN A 17 -6.85 25.12 -16.21
N LYS A 18 -7.27 25.87 -17.25
CA LYS A 18 -7.97 25.30 -18.41
C LYS A 18 -7.15 24.42 -19.36
N ASP A 19 -5.83 24.60 -19.47
CA ASP A 19 -5.08 23.99 -20.60
C ASP A 19 -3.88 23.10 -20.23
N LYS A 20 -3.67 22.77 -18.95
CA LYS A 20 -2.64 21.79 -18.57
C LYS A 20 -3.29 20.44 -18.27
N PRO A 21 -3.17 19.43 -19.14
CA PRO A 21 -3.60 18.09 -18.79
C PRO A 21 -2.86 17.64 -17.53
N ILE A 22 -3.60 17.12 -16.55
CA ILE A 22 -3.01 16.52 -15.34
C ILE A 22 -2.23 15.28 -15.78
N THR A 23 -0.95 15.49 -16.11
CA THR A 23 -0.06 14.43 -16.55
C THR A 23 0.48 13.76 -15.29
N ILE A 24 -0.19 12.69 -14.85
CA ILE A 24 0.26 11.90 -13.72
C ILE A 24 1.40 11.00 -14.21
N ASN A 25 2.63 11.31 -13.80
CA ASN A 25 3.76 10.45 -14.12
C ASN A 25 3.77 9.22 -13.20
N TYR A 26 3.29 8.09 -13.71
CA TYR A 26 3.27 6.81 -13.00
C TYR A 26 4.62 6.06 -12.99
N SER A 27 5.67 6.58 -13.64
CA SER A 27 6.97 5.88 -13.74
C SER A 27 7.62 5.62 -12.38
N ASN A 28 7.34 6.47 -11.39
CA ASN A 28 7.84 6.31 -10.01
C ASN A 28 6.92 5.48 -9.10
N GLN A 29 5.74 5.05 -9.56
CA GLN A 29 4.76 4.35 -8.73
C GLN A 29 5.25 2.96 -8.28
N TYR A 30 6.23 2.39 -8.98
CA TYR A 30 6.79 1.07 -8.70
C TYR A 30 8.28 1.10 -8.40
N LYS A 31 8.74 2.06 -7.60
CA LYS A 31 10.12 2.00 -7.08
C LYS A 31 10.30 0.66 -6.36
N LYS A 32 11.20 -0.18 -6.88
CA LYS A 32 11.47 -1.49 -6.31
C LYS A 32 12.04 -1.29 -4.90
N ARG A 33 11.39 -1.91 -3.91
CA ARG A 33 11.89 -1.95 -2.53
C ARG A 33 13.21 -2.69 -2.51
N ASP A 34 14.24 -2.03 -1.98
CA ASP A 34 15.56 -2.61 -1.80
C ASP A 34 15.66 -3.37 -0.47
N SER A 35 16.85 -3.88 -0.18
CA SER A 35 17.08 -4.67 1.04
C SER A 35 17.01 -3.82 2.31
N SER A 36 17.34 -2.53 2.26
CA SER A 36 17.20 -1.60 3.40
C SER A 36 15.76 -1.50 3.84
N TYR A 37 14.84 -1.25 2.90
CA TYR A 37 13.41 -1.17 3.21
C TYR A 37 12.91 -2.40 3.98
N TRP A 38 13.33 -3.61 3.59
CA TRP A 38 12.89 -4.84 4.27
C TRP A 38 13.56 -5.04 5.62
N ARG A 39 14.82 -4.60 5.80
CA ARG A 39 15.50 -4.61 7.11
C ARG A 39 14.80 -3.69 8.09
N ASP A 40 14.40 -2.50 7.64
CA ASP A 40 13.73 -1.51 8.49
C ASP A 40 12.35 -2.04 8.93
N LEU A 41 11.61 -2.69 8.02
CA LEU A 41 10.32 -3.31 8.36
C LEU A 41 10.45 -4.54 9.28
N ALA A 42 11.61 -5.20 9.36
CA ALA A 42 11.74 -6.52 9.98
C ALA A 42 11.38 -6.55 11.47
N PHE A 43 11.53 -5.41 12.16
CA PHE A 43 11.35 -5.29 13.60
C PHE A 43 10.00 -4.68 14.02
N GLY A 44 9.03 -4.65 13.10
CA GLY A 44 7.73 -4.02 13.33
C GLY A 44 7.75 -2.54 13.01
N VAL A 45 6.58 -1.91 13.02
CA VAL A 45 6.41 -0.48 12.72
C VAL A 45 5.49 0.17 13.75
N GLY A 46 5.54 1.51 13.79
CA GLY A 46 4.68 2.34 14.62
C GLY A 46 3.24 2.44 14.12
N GLU A 47 2.40 3.11 14.89
CA GLU A 47 1.01 3.38 14.55
C GLU A 47 0.87 4.10 13.19
N GLY A 48 -0.20 3.78 12.45
CA GLY A 48 -0.49 4.36 11.13
C GLY A 48 0.06 3.56 9.95
N GLU A 49 1.20 2.86 10.10
CA GLU A 49 1.84 2.14 8.98
C GLU A 49 1.66 0.62 9.02
N ARG A 50 1.21 0.08 10.15
CA ARG A 50 1.13 -1.36 10.47
C ARG A 50 0.44 -2.21 9.40
N ASN A 51 -0.76 -1.83 8.96
CA ASN A 51 -1.52 -2.62 7.98
C ASN A 51 -0.90 -2.60 6.59
N GLN A 52 -0.33 -1.46 6.18
CA GLN A 52 0.36 -1.35 4.90
C GLN A 52 1.67 -2.16 4.90
N ALA A 53 2.40 -2.13 6.01
CA ALA A 53 3.59 -2.93 6.22
C ALA A 53 3.26 -4.44 6.25
N LEU A 54 2.24 -4.85 7.00
CA LEU A 54 1.74 -6.22 7.05
C LEU A 54 1.37 -6.75 5.67
N ALA A 55 0.61 -5.96 4.90
CA ALA A 55 0.25 -6.29 3.54
C ALA A 55 1.48 -6.45 2.62
N SER A 56 2.48 -5.59 2.80
CA SER A 56 3.72 -5.59 2.02
C SER A 56 4.58 -6.82 2.31
N ILE A 57 4.78 -7.18 3.58
CA ILE A 57 5.54 -8.38 3.97
C ILE A 57 4.81 -9.65 3.51
N SER A 58 3.49 -9.72 3.74
CA SER A 58 2.66 -10.85 3.28
C SER A 58 2.82 -11.08 1.77
N GLY A 59 2.69 -10.01 0.98
CA GLY A 59 2.82 -10.08 -0.47
C GLY A 59 4.24 -10.43 -0.93
N TYR A 60 5.26 -9.96 -0.21
CA TYR A 60 6.66 -10.26 -0.50
C TYR A 60 6.97 -11.75 -0.32
N LEU A 61 6.58 -12.32 0.83
CA LEU A 61 6.82 -13.73 1.15
C LEU A 61 6.08 -14.66 0.19
N LEU A 62 4.79 -14.41 -0.07
CA LEU A 62 4.00 -15.21 -1.02
C LEU A 62 4.59 -15.17 -2.43
N ARG A 63 5.10 -14.01 -2.88
CA ARG A 63 5.77 -13.89 -4.18
C ARG A 63 7.09 -14.67 -4.26
N ARG A 64 7.67 -15.04 -3.13
CA ARG A 64 8.87 -15.88 -3.02
C ARG A 64 8.56 -17.35 -2.77
N TYR A 65 7.32 -17.77 -3.01
CA TYR A 65 6.87 -19.16 -2.91
C TYR A 65 6.98 -19.74 -1.49
N VAL A 66 6.93 -18.88 -0.46
CA VAL A 66 6.77 -19.33 0.92
C VAL A 66 5.34 -19.83 1.10
N GLU A 67 5.17 -21.02 1.68
CA GLU A 67 3.86 -21.65 1.91
C GLU A 67 2.92 -20.73 2.71
N PRO A 68 1.63 -20.59 2.33
CA PRO A 68 0.72 -19.62 2.94
C PRO A 68 0.60 -19.74 4.46
N GLU A 69 0.57 -20.95 4.99
CA GLU A 69 0.46 -21.25 6.42
C GLU A 69 1.71 -20.76 7.18
N LEU A 70 2.89 -20.96 6.60
CA LEU A 70 4.15 -20.45 7.15
C LEU A 70 4.18 -18.92 7.09
N VAL A 71 3.73 -18.31 5.98
CA VAL A 71 3.61 -16.85 5.89
C VAL A 71 2.69 -16.32 6.98
N TYR A 72 1.52 -16.94 7.20
CA TYR A 72 0.58 -16.51 8.22
C TYR A 72 1.19 -16.55 9.62
N GLY A 73 1.89 -17.62 9.98
CA GLY A 73 2.61 -17.72 11.25
C GLY A 73 3.67 -16.63 11.42
N LEU A 74 4.49 -16.41 10.38
CA LEU A 74 5.54 -15.38 10.39
C LEU A 74 4.98 -13.97 10.55
N VAL A 75 3.93 -13.62 9.79
CA VAL A 75 3.35 -12.27 9.86
C VAL A 75 2.56 -12.03 11.14
N SER A 76 1.98 -13.09 11.74
CA SER A 76 1.34 -13.02 13.05
C SER A 76 2.36 -12.76 14.16
N ALA A 77 3.52 -13.44 14.13
CA ALA A 77 4.61 -13.15 15.05
C ALA A 77 5.17 -11.73 14.84
N TRP A 78 5.38 -11.32 13.59
CA TRP A 78 5.83 -9.96 13.27
C TRP A 78 4.87 -8.88 13.74
N ALA A 79 3.55 -9.11 13.65
CA ALA A 79 2.53 -8.18 14.11
C ALA A 79 2.60 -7.87 15.61
N MET A 80 3.13 -8.80 16.41
CA MET A 80 3.37 -8.59 17.85
C MET A 80 4.57 -7.65 18.12
N ASN A 81 5.49 -7.50 17.17
CA ASN A 81 6.62 -6.58 17.27
C ASN A 81 6.24 -5.13 16.90
N CYS A 82 5.05 -4.92 16.32
CA CYS A 82 4.56 -3.56 16.05
C CYS A 82 4.22 -2.81 17.34
N SER A 83 4.20 -1.49 17.25
CA SER A 83 3.85 -0.61 18.39
C SER A 83 2.72 0.36 17.99
N PRO A 84 1.47 0.14 18.44
CA PRO A 84 1.01 -1.00 19.26
C PRO A 84 1.04 -2.33 18.49
N PRO A 85 0.92 -3.49 19.17
CA PRO A 85 0.68 -4.76 18.51
C PRO A 85 -0.58 -4.71 17.63
N ILE A 86 -0.60 -5.49 16.55
CA ILE A 86 -1.80 -5.61 15.70
C ILE A 86 -2.65 -6.76 16.23
N GLU A 87 -3.95 -6.53 16.40
CA GLU A 87 -4.89 -7.57 16.83
C GLU A 87 -4.94 -8.71 15.81
N GLN A 88 -5.01 -9.95 16.30
CA GLN A 88 -4.94 -11.14 15.43
C GLN A 88 -6.08 -11.19 14.40
N GLU A 89 -7.26 -10.65 14.74
CA GLU A 89 -8.38 -10.53 13.80
C GLU A 89 -8.04 -9.61 12.62
N GLU A 90 -7.35 -8.50 12.88
CA GLU A 90 -6.90 -7.54 11.87
C GLU A 90 -5.77 -8.13 11.01
N VAL A 91 -4.85 -8.89 11.63
CA VAL A 91 -3.84 -9.68 10.92
C VAL A 91 -4.50 -10.64 9.94
N ASN A 92 -5.48 -11.42 10.41
CA ASN A 92 -6.21 -12.40 9.61
C ASN A 92 -6.93 -11.75 8.42
N LYS A 93 -7.68 -10.66 8.66
CA LYS A 93 -8.38 -9.90 7.60
C LYS A 93 -7.41 -9.43 6.51
N THR A 94 -6.31 -8.81 6.93
CA THR A 94 -5.29 -8.29 5.99
C THR A 94 -4.63 -9.42 5.21
N PHE A 95 -4.20 -10.48 5.90
CA PHE A 95 -3.55 -11.63 5.27
C PHE A 95 -4.44 -12.30 4.23
N ILE A 96 -5.71 -12.58 4.56
CA ILE A 96 -6.68 -13.20 3.63
C ILE A 96 -6.85 -12.34 2.38
N SER A 97 -6.96 -11.01 2.53
CA SER A 97 -7.08 -10.09 1.40
C SER A 97 -5.88 -10.20 0.44
N ILE A 98 -4.66 -10.23 0.99
CA ILE A 98 -3.43 -10.36 0.20
C ILE A 98 -3.31 -11.74 -0.42
N LEU A 99 -3.62 -12.81 0.31
CA LEU A 99 -3.59 -14.18 -0.21
C LEU A 99 -4.55 -14.35 -1.39
N ASN A 100 -5.78 -13.84 -1.27
CA ASN A 100 -6.77 -13.87 -2.35
C ASN A 100 -6.31 -13.05 -3.57
N LYS A 101 -5.69 -11.89 -3.35
CA LYS A 101 -5.08 -11.10 -4.43
C LYS A 101 -3.93 -11.85 -5.10
N HIS A 102 -3.05 -12.48 -4.33
CA HIS A 102 -1.95 -13.29 -4.82
C HIS A 102 -2.45 -14.46 -5.68
N LYS A 103 -3.39 -15.26 -5.17
CA LYS A 103 -4.01 -16.39 -5.90
C LYS A 103 -4.63 -15.95 -7.24
N ARG A 104 -5.32 -14.82 -7.28
CA ARG A 104 -5.89 -14.26 -8.52
C ARG A 104 -4.82 -13.88 -9.54
N ASN A 105 -3.71 -13.30 -9.09
CA ASN A 105 -2.61 -12.89 -9.97
C ASN A 105 -1.84 -14.09 -10.53
N THR A 106 -1.58 -15.11 -9.71
CA THR A 106 -0.91 -16.34 -10.15
C THR A 106 -1.75 -17.08 -11.20
N LYS A 107 -3.08 -17.19 -11.01
CA LYS A 107 -3.99 -17.78 -12.02
C LYS A 107 -4.00 -17.03 -13.37
N LYS A 108 -3.79 -15.72 -13.37
CA LYS A 108 -3.72 -14.91 -14.61
C LYS A 108 -2.39 -15.10 -15.34
N GLY A 109 -1.29 -15.26 -14.62
CA GLY A 109 0.04 -15.49 -15.20
C GLY A 109 0.20 -16.84 -15.89
N VAL A 110 -0.55 -17.86 -15.45
CA VAL A 110 -0.56 -19.21 -16.06
C VAL A 110 -1.40 -19.25 -17.37
N LYS A 111 -2.25 -18.26 -17.62
CA LYS A 111 -3.10 -18.18 -18.83
C LYS A 111 -2.49 -17.37 -19.99
N LYS A 112 -1.24 -16.94 -19.87
CA LYS A 112 -0.46 -16.26 -20.93
C LYS A 112 0.60 -17.22 -21.43
#